data_AF-A0A2N7W4I8-F1
#
_entry.id   AF-A0A2N7W4I8-F1
#
_cell.length_a   1.000
_cell.length_b   1.000
_cell.length_c   1.000
_cell.angle_alpha   90.00
_cell.angle_beta   90.00
_cell.angle_gamma   90.00
#
_symmetry.space_group_name_H-M   'P 1'
#
loop_
_entity.id
_entity.type
_entity.pdbx_description
1 polymer ?
#
loop_
_entity_poly.entity_id
_entity_poly.type
_entity_poly.pdbx_seq_one_letter_code
_entity_poly.pdbx_strand_id
1 'polypeptide(L)' 'MVTESTPWTQTEFEQLDLGDARLNKRARLLMERMSAEPTASVPQACHGWGETIAAYRFFDNEKVQWHSILEPHWQL' A
#
# COMPACT_ATOMS: atom_id res chain seq x y z
N MET A 1 6.06 24.70 14.94
CA MET A 1 5.66 24.17 13.62
C MET A 1 6.04 22.70 13.65
N VAL A 2 5.06 21.79 13.63
CA VAL A 2 5.36 20.36 13.53
C VAL A 2 5.63 20.10 12.05
N THR A 3 6.87 19.74 11.71
CA THR A 3 7.17 19.15 10.40
C THR A 3 6.53 17.78 10.39
N GLU A 4 5.46 17.57 9.60
CA GLU A 4 4.95 16.23 9.39
C GLU A 4 6.06 15.41 8.73
N SER A 5 6.56 14.40 9.45
CA SER A 5 7.45 13.43 8.85
C SER A 5 6.65 12.63 7.82
N THR A 6 7.21 12.47 6.63
CA THR A 6 6.69 11.50 5.66
C THR A 6 6.40 10.17 6.37
N PRO A 7 5.19 9.60 6.24
CA PRO A 7 4.87 8.32 6.85
C PRO A 7 5.93 7.27 6.47
N TRP A 8 6.41 6.50 7.43
CA TRP A 8 7.47 5.49 7.21
C TRP A 8 7.13 4.54 6.05
N THR A 9 5.83 4.28 5.83
CA THR A 9 5.31 3.45 4.74
C THR A 9 5.60 4.01 3.36
N GLN A 10 5.73 5.33 3.19
CA GLN A 10 6.11 5.92 1.91
C GLN A 10 7.59 5.69 1.60
N THR A 11 8.45 5.73 2.63
CA THR A 11 9.88 5.39 2.50
C THR A 11 10.05 3.91 2.21
N GLU A 12 9.35 3.05 2.94
CA GLU A 12 9.40 1.60 2.76
C GLU A 12 9.04 1.19 1.32
N PHE A 13 8.06 1.87 0.71
CA PHE A 13 7.56 1.59 -0.63
C PHE A 13 8.12 2.57 -1.68
N GLU A 14 9.21 3.28 -1.40
CA GLU A 14 9.79 4.27 -2.30
C GLU A 14 10.24 3.61 -3.62
N GLN A 15 10.92 2.47 -3.50
CA GLN A 15 11.47 1.70 -4.62
C GLN A 15 10.45 0.75 -5.28
N LEU A 16 9.20 0.72 -4.81
CA LEU A 16 8.17 -0.13 -5.42
C LEU A 16 7.84 0.36 -6.83
N ASP A 17 8.00 -0.54 -7.81
CA ASP A 17 7.51 -0.36 -9.16
C ASP A 17 6.73 -1.56 -9.69
N LEU A 18 5.41 -1.42 -9.77
CA LEU A 18 4.47 -2.38 -10.34
C LEU A 18 4.21 -2.13 -11.84
N GLY A 19 4.97 -1.24 -12.49
CA GLY A 19 4.79 -0.86 -13.89
C GLY A 19 3.55 -0.01 -14.18
N ASP A 20 2.79 0.40 -13.16
CA ASP A 20 1.67 1.34 -13.23
C ASP A 20 1.69 2.26 -12.01
N ALA A 21 1.86 3.57 -12.25
CA ALA A 21 1.93 4.58 -11.20
C ALA A 21 0.69 4.60 -10.28
N ARG A 22 -0.50 4.21 -10.79
CA ARG A 22 -1.73 4.14 -10.00
C ARG A 22 -1.69 2.94 -9.05
N LEU A 23 -1.08 1.83 -9.45
CA LEU A 23 -0.88 0.67 -8.59
C LEU A 23 0.15 0.99 -7.51
N ASN A 24 1.27 1.64 -7.85
CA ASN A 24 2.27 2.10 -6.87
C ASN A 24 1.64 3.02 -5.83
N LYS A 25 0.81 3.98 -6.26
CA LYS A 25 0.07 4.87 -5.37
C LYS A 25 -0.91 4.09 -4.48
N ARG A 26 -1.62 3.11 -5.02
CA ARG A 26 -2.57 2.30 -4.26
C ARG A 26 -1.86 1.44 -3.21
N ALA A 27 -0.75 0.81 -3.57
CA ALA A 27 0.05 -0.01 -2.65
C ALA A 27 0.49 0.80 -1.41
N ARG A 28 1.05 2.00 -1.64
CA ARG A 28 1.47 2.92 -0.56
C ARG A 28 0.30 3.32 0.34
N LEU A 29 -0.83 3.67 -0.26
CA LEU A 29 -2.04 4.03 0.50
C LEU A 29 -2.53 2.86 1.37
N LEU A 30 -2.60 1.65 0.80
CA LEU A 30 -3.02 0.46 1.55
C LEU A 30 -2.04 0.14 2.68
N MET A 31 -0.73 0.27 2.45
CA MET A 31 0.28 0.07 3.49
C MET A 31 0.11 1.08 4.63
N GLU A 32 -0.11 2.36 4.32
CA GLU A 32 -0.41 3.38 5.32
C GLU A 32 -1.66 3.03 6.14
N ARG A 33 -2.77 2.65 5.48
CA ARG A 33 -4.03 2.28 6.16
C ARG A 33 -3.88 1.05 7.05
N MET A 34 -3.26 -0.01 6.53
CA MET A 34 -3.13 -1.28 7.24
C MET A 34 -2.10 -1.23 8.36
N SER A 35 -1.03 -0.44 8.19
CA SER A 35 -0.03 -0.27 9.25
C SER A 35 -0.53 0.53 10.46
N ALA A 36 -1.53 1.39 10.27
CA ALA A 36 -2.11 2.18 11.36
C ALA A 36 -2.83 1.31 12.39
N GLU A 37 -3.48 0.23 11.94
CA GLU A 37 -4.11 -0.77 12.81
C GLU A 37 -4.00 -2.18 12.17
N PRO A 38 -2.87 -2.89 12.36
CA PRO A 38 -2.60 -4.16 11.67
C PRO A 38 -3.60 -5.29 11.95
N THR A 39 -4.38 -5.18 13.03
CA THR A 39 -5.42 -6.15 13.41
C THR A 39 -6.79 -5.85 12.79
N ALA A 40 -6.97 -4.67 12.20
CA ALA A 40 -8.21 -4.29 11.56
C ALA A 40 -8.42 -5.10 10.27
N SER A 41 -9.66 -5.47 9.98
CA SER A 41 -10.02 -6.02 8.67
C SER A 41 -9.84 -4.98 7.56
N VAL A 42 -9.74 -5.42 6.30
CA VAL A 42 -9.62 -4.51 5.13
C VAL A 42 -10.71 -3.42 5.12
N PRO A 43 -12.01 -3.73 5.34
CA PRO A 43 -13.05 -2.69 5.39
C PRO A 43 -12.92 -1.73 6.57
N GLN A 44 -12.37 -2.17 7.70
CA GLN A 44 -12.14 -1.33 8.88
C GLN A 44 -10.96 -0.37 8.67
N ALA A 45 -9.90 -0.84 8.01
CA ALA A 45 -8.73 -0.02 7.72
C ALA A 45 -8.99 1.02 6.60
N CYS A 46 -9.94 0.77 5.70
CA CYS A 46 -10.28 1.67 4.59
C CYS A 46 -11.29 2.76 4.98
N HIS A 47 -11.21 3.94 4.36
CA HIS A 47 -12.15 5.04 4.60
C HIS A 47 -13.39 4.92 3.71
N GLY A 48 -14.22 3.92 4.03
CA GLY A 48 -15.51 3.69 3.40
C GLY A 48 -15.48 2.75 2.20
N TRP A 49 -16.63 2.63 1.55
CA TRP A 49 -16.89 1.54 0.61
C TRP A 49 -16.07 1.63 -0.69
N GLY A 50 -15.89 2.84 -1.22
CA GLY A 50 -15.13 3.04 -2.45
C GLY A 50 -13.66 2.62 -2.30
N GLU A 51 -13.04 2.94 -1.17
CA GLU A 51 -11.67 2.53 -0.87
C GLU A 51 -11.57 1.02 -0.59
N THR A 52 -12.54 0.46 0.13
CA THR A 52 -12.63 -0.98 0.40
C THR A 52 -12.67 -1.79 -0.91
N ILE A 53 -13.52 -1.41 -1.87
CA ILE A 53 -13.58 -2.08 -3.18
C ILE A 53 -12.27 -1.88 -3.96
N ALA A 54 -11.64 -0.71 -3.88
CA ALA A 54 -10.37 -0.48 -4.53
C ALA A 54 -9.24 -1.33 -3.93
N ALA A 55 -9.27 -1.61 -2.62
CA ALA A 55 -8.35 -2.52 -1.95
C ALA A 55 -8.50 -3.95 -2.49
N TYR A 56 -9.72 -4.49 -2.50
CA TYR A 56 -9.96 -5.83 -3.04
C TYR A 56 -9.61 -5.95 -4.52
N ARG A 57 -9.92 -4.94 -5.33
CA ARG A 57 -9.51 -4.89 -6.75
C ARG A 57 -7.99 -4.80 -6.92
N PHE A 58 -7.27 -4.26 -5.94
CA PHE A 58 -5.81 -4.24 -5.97
C PHE A 58 -5.24 -5.62 -5.63
N PHE A 59 -5.79 -6.31 -4.63
CA PHE A 59 -5.38 -7.67 -4.27
C PHE A 59 -5.70 -8.71 -5.35
N ASP A 60 -6.80 -8.52 -6.07
CA ASP A 60 -7.24 -9.39 -7.17
C ASP A 60 -6.70 -8.95 -8.54
N ASN A 61 -5.71 -8.05 -8.58
CA ASN A 61 -5.17 -7.55 -9.84
C ASN A 61 -4.03 -8.43 -10.35
N GLU A 62 -4.20 -9.04 -11.52
CA GLU A 62 -3.16 -9.88 -12.16
C GLU A 62 -1.83 -9.14 -12.42
N LYS A 63 -1.86 -7.80 -12.50
CA LYS A 63 -0.64 -6.98 -12.65
C LYS A 63 0.10 -6.77 -11.33
N VAL A 64 -0.51 -7.09 -10.19
CA VAL A 64 0.06 -6.94 -8.85
C VAL A 64 0.44 -8.32 -8.35
N GLN A 65 1.71 -8.68 -8.52
CA GLN A 65 2.26 -9.92 -7.99
C GLN A 65 2.92 -9.69 -6.64
N TRP A 66 2.70 -10.58 -5.68
CA TRP A 66 3.26 -10.47 -4.33
C TRP A 66 4.80 -10.41 -4.34
N HIS A 67 5.44 -11.12 -5.28
CA HIS A 67 6.89 -11.10 -5.41
C HIS A 67 7.41 -9.72 -5.83
N SER A 68 6.70 -8.99 -6.70
CA SER A 68 7.07 -7.63 -7.11
C SER A 68 6.93 -6.62 -5.98
N ILE A 69 6.05 -6.88 -5.00
CA ILE A 69 5.96 -6.07 -3.79
C ILE A 69 7.15 -6.33 -2.87
N LEU A 70 7.60 -7.59 -2.75
CA LEU A 70 8.69 -7.97 -1.84
C LEU A 70 10.10 -7.77 -2.43
N GLU A 71 10.24 -7.81 -3.75
CA GLU A 71 11.53 -7.74 -4.45
C GLU A 71 12.43 -6.58 -4.02
N PRO A 72 11.93 -5.33 -3.85
CA PRO A 72 12.75 -4.23 -3.38
C PRO A 72 13.33 -4.43 -1.97
N HIS A 73 12.70 -5.25 -1.13
CA HIS A 73 13.09 -5.49 0.27
C HIS A 73 14.14 -6.61 0.42
N TRP A 74 14.43 -7.36 -0.64
CA TRP A 74 15.42 -8.45 -0.61
C TRP A 74 16.85 -7.97 -0.83
N GLN A 75 17.02 -6.75 -1.35
CA GLN A 75 18.34 -6.14 -1.51
C GLN A 75 18.69 -5.40 -0.22
N LEU A 76 19.48 -6.07 0.62
CA LEU A 76 20.12 -5.50 1.81
C LEU A 76 21.44 -4.81 1.44
#